data_AF-A0A660YBJ8-F1
#
_entry.id   AF-A0A660YBJ8-F1
#
_cell.length_a   1.000
_cell.length_b   1.000
_cell.length_c   1.000
_cell.angle_alpha   90.00
_cell.angle_beta   90.00
_cell.angle_gamma   90.00
#
_symmetry.space_group_name_H-M   'P 1'
#
loop_
_entity.id
_entity.type
_entity.pdbx_description
1 polymer ?
#
loop_
_entity_poly.entity_id
_entity_poly.type
_entity_poly.pdbx_seq_one_letter_code
_entity_poly.pdbx_strand_id
1 'polypeptide(L)'
;MNKGYKELREDVLDEQRAIEETLERLRKLRKQFDPRIKNYSTEPAMGTYLMNFYNGIENILKRISKTYYGTMPKGGSWHKELLGLSFHPPNGKMAVFDQEIIARLHPYRNFRHRFVSGYGFQLKGEKMLELIDDLQALWADIKRSIEEFWDKL
;
A
#
# COMPACT_ATOMS: atom_id res chain seq x y z
N MET A 1 24.04 10.26 -5.35
CA MET A 1 23.06 10.13 -4.26
C MET A 1 23.70 10.44 -2.89
N ASN A 2 23.19 11.47 -2.19
CA ASN A 2 23.62 11.84 -0.83
C ASN A 2 23.37 10.67 0.17
N LYS A 3 24.14 10.57 1.25
CA LYS A 3 24.08 9.48 2.25
C LYS A 3 22.64 9.23 2.74
N GLY A 4 21.89 10.28 3.05
CA GLY A 4 20.50 10.15 3.51
C GLY A 4 19.53 9.55 2.48
N TYR A 5 19.82 9.66 1.18
CA TYR A 5 18.99 9.02 0.13
C TYR A 5 19.38 7.56 -0.12
N LYS A 6 20.63 7.17 0.19
CA LYS A 6 21.03 5.76 0.22
C LYS A 6 20.31 5.01 1.35
N GLU A 7 20.34 5.57 2.56
CA GLU A 7 19.63 5.01 3.72
C GLU A 7 18.11 4.94 3.46
N LEU A 8 17.53 5.99 2.86
CA LEU A 8 16.13 5.98 2.46
C LEU A 8 15.80 4.85 1.47
N ARG A 9 16.65 4.61 0.47
CA ARG A 9 16.44 3.55 -0.52
C ARG A 9 16.49 2.17 0.14
N GLU A 10 17.44 1.95 1.04
CA GLU A 10 17.54 0.71 1.83
C GLU A 10 16.29 0.48 2.69
N ASP A 11 15.85 1.50 3.42
CA ASP A 11 14.63 1.46 4.21
C ASP A 11 13.38 1.11 3.37
N VAL A 12 13.28 1.69 2.15
CA VAL A 12 12.16 1.38 1.24
C VAL A 12 12.25 -0.04 0.70
N LEU A 13 13.46 -0.55 0.42
CA LEU A 13 13.65 -1.95 0.02
C LEU A 13 13.23 -2.93 1.14
N ASP A 14 13.46 -2.60 2.41
CA ASP A 14 12.97 -3.39 3.54
C ASP A 14 11.45 -3.45 3.60
N GLU A 15 10.76 -2.31 3.42
CA GLU A 15 9.29 -2.29 3.35
C GLU A 15 8.77 -3.06 2.13
N GLN A 16 9.45 -2.96 0.98
CA GLN A 16 9.10 -3.76 -0.22
C GLN A 16 9.20 -5.27 0.07
N ARG A 17 10.25 -5.72 0.77
CA ARG A 17 10.39 -7.13 1.20
C ARG A 17 9.26 -7.57 2.14
N ALA A 18 8.92 -6.73 3.12
CA ALA A 18 7.82 -7.02 4.05
C ALA A 18 6.46 -7.10 3.35
N ILE A 19 6.23 -6.24 2.35
CA ILE A 19 5.05 -6.30 1.49
C ILE A 19 5.03 -7.61 0.71
N GLU A 20 6.13 -7.99 0.06
CA GLU A 20 6.22 -9.23 -0.72
C GLU A 20 5.92 -10.47 0.12
N GLU A 21 6.42 -10.53 1.36
CA GLU A 21 6.07 -11.59 2.29
C GLU A 21 4.56 -11.60 2.63
N THR A 22 3.97 -10.43 2.84
CA THR A 22 2.52 -10.28 3.04
C THR A 22 1.73 -10.81 1.84
N LEU A 23 2.19 -10.53 0.62
CA LEU A 23 1.50 -10.98 -0.61
C LEU A 23 1.61 -12.48 -0.78
N GLU A 24 2.75 -13.09 -0.50
CA GLU A 24 2.91 -14.54 -0.61
C GLU A 24 2.07 -15.28 0.43
N ARG A 25 1.99 -14.77 1.66
CA ARG A 25 1.10 -15.33 2.70
C ARG A 25 -0.37 -15.24 2.28
N LEU A 26 -0.80 -14.09 1.76
CA LEU A 26 -2.15 -13.90 1.23
C LEU A 26 -2.44 -14.85 0.06
N ARG A 27 -1.51 -15.00 -0.88
CA ARG A 27 -1.65 -15.89 -2.04
C ARG A 27 -1.85 -17.34 -1.62
N LYS A 28 -1.06 -17.81 -0.65
CA LYS A 28 -1.21 -19.17 -0.09
C LYS A 28 -2.57 -19.36 0.56
N LEU A 29 -3.04 -18.36 1.31
CA LEU A 29 -4.33 -18.39 1.98
C LEU A 29 -5.50 -18.38 0.98
N ARG A 30 -5.43 -17.51 -0.04
CA ARG A 30 -6.45 -17.36 -1.10
C ARG A 30 -6.66 -18.65 -1.89
N LYS A 31 -5.61 -19.44 -2.13
CA LYS A 31 -5.70 -20.76 -2.81
C LYS A 31 -6.54 -21.77 -2.06
N GLN A 32 -6.65 -21.64 -0.73
CA GLN A 32 -7.41 -22.54 0.14
C GLN A 32 -8.83 -22.03 0.40
N PHE A 33 -9.16 -20.83 -0.10
CA PHE A 33 -10.43 -20.17 0.17
C PHE A 33 -11.48 -20.51 -0.88
N ASP A 34 -12.58 -21.14 -0.45
CA ASP A 34 -13.80 -21.29 -1.26
C ASP A 34 -14.84 -20.23 -0.84
N PRO A 35 -15.18 -19.26 -1.70
CA PRO A 35 -16.16 -18.22 -1.39
C PRO A 35 -17.57 -18.75 -1.13
N ARG A 36 -17.88 -20.00 -1.53
CA ARG A 36 -19.19 -20.63 -1.30
C ARG A 36 -19.33 -21.18 0.11
N ILE A 37 -18.21 -21.31 0.83
CA ILE A 37 -18.17 -21.86 2.19
C ILE A 37 -17.89 -20.72 3.16
N LYS A 38 -18.79 -20.51 4.12
CA LYS A 38 -18.61 -19.50 5.16
C LYS A 38 -17.38 -19.82 5.99
N ASN A 39 -16.40 -18.92 6.00
CA ASN A 39 -15.12 -19.15 6.65
C ASN A 39 -14.75 -18.00 7.60
N TYR A 40 -15.12 -18.18 8.86
CA TYR A 40 -14.95 -17.18 9.93
C TYR A 40 -13.48 -16.91 10.33
N SER A 41 -12.53 -17.70 9.83
CA SER A 41 -11.11 -17.56 10.19
C SER A 41 -10.28 -17.02 9.02
N THR A 42 -10.47 -17.60 7.82
CA THR A 42 -9.70 -17.26 6.63
C THR A 42 -10.08 -15.89 6.06
N GLU A 43 -11.36 -15.53 6.07
CA GLU A 43 -11.81 -14.23 5.54
C GLU A 43 -11.23 -13.04 6.32
N PRO A 44 -11.31 -12.99 7.67
CA PRO A 44 -10.63 -11.96 8.46
C PRO A 44 -9.11 -11.96 8.29
N ALA A 45 -8.48 -13.14 8.13
CA ALA A 45 -7.04 -13.23 7.88
C ALA A 45 -6.66 -12.63 6.51
N MET A 46 -7.42 -12.89 5.45
CA MET A 46 -7.21 -12.26 4.14
C MET A 46 -7.39 -10.74 4.23
N GLY A 47 -8.42 -10.26 4.93
CA GLY A 47 -8.62 -8.83 5.17
C GLY A 47 -7.45 -8.18 5.94
N THR A 48 -6.86 -8.92 6.88
CA THR A 48 -5.68 -8.46 7.62
C THR A 48 -4.47 -8.31 6.69
N TYR A 49 -4.23 -9.25 5.78
CA TYR A 49 -3.15 -9.12 4.80
C TYR A 49 -3.37 -7.99 3.79
N LEU A 50 -4.61 -7.74 3.35
CA LEU A 50 -4.94 -6.56 2.52
C LEU A 50 -4.64 -5.24 3.25
N MET A 51 -5.02 -5.16 4.53
CA MET A 51 -4.69 -4.02 5.37
C MET A 51 -3.18 -3.84 5.50
N ASN A 52 -2.44 -4.94 5.74
CA ASN A 52 -0.99 -4.90 5.89
C ASN A 52 -0.28 -4.47 4.61
N PHE A 53 -0.75 -4.91 3.44
CA PHE A 53 -0.27 -4.42 2.15
C PHE A 53 -0.35 -2.90 2.07
N TYR A 54 -1.53 -2.32 2.31
CA TYR A 54 -1.71 -0.87 2.23
C TYR A 54 -0.92 -0.12 3.32
N ASN A 55 -0.81 -0.68 4.53
CA ASN A 55 0.06 -0.12 5.58
C ASN A 55 1.52 -0.04 5.14
N GLY A 56 2.03 -1.06 4.44
CA GLY A 56 3.38 -1.04 3.87
C GLY A 56 3.57 0.09 2.86
N ILE A 57 2.58 0.32 1.98
CA ILE A 57 2.59 1.47 1.05
C ILE A 57 2.65 2.79 1.82
N GLU A 58 1.85 2.95 2.87
CA GLU A 58 1.91 4.14 3.71
C GLU A 58 3.27 4.32 4.39
N ASN A 59 3.92 3.24 4.83
CA ASN A 59 5.24 3.31 5.43
C ASN A 59 6.31 3.78 4.44
N ILE A 60 6.29 3.26 3.21
CA ILE A 60 7.15 3.74 2.12
C ILE A 60 6.94 5.25 1.92
N LEU A 61 5.68 5.68 1.75
CA LEU A 61 5.35 7.08 1.52
C LEU A 61 5.71 7.99 2.69
N LYS A 62 5.58 7.53 3.94
CA LYS A 62 6.03 8.29 5.13
C LYS A 62 7.53 8.56 5.09
N ARG A 63 8.33 7.54 4.76
CA ARG A 63 9.80 7.65 4.69
C ARG A 63 10.22 8.61 3.59
N ILE A 64 9.63 8.48 2.39
CA ILE A 64 9.88 9.40 1.28
C ILE A 64 9.44 10.83 1.65
N SER A 65 8.26 10.99 2.23
CA SER A 65 7.74 12.31 2.60
C SER A 65 8.64 13.00 3.61
N LYS A 66 9.08 12.28 4.65
CA LYS A 66 9.99 12.80 5.67
C LYS A 66 11.36 13.17 5.10
N THR A 67 11.97 12.30 4.30
CA THR A 67 13.39 12.44 3.90
C THR A 67 13.57 13.18 2.57
N TYR A 68 12.73 12.93 1.58
CA TYR A 68 12.83 13.54 0.25
C TYR A 68 11.94 14.77 0.11
N TYR A 69 10.65 14.69 0.47
CA TYR A 69 9.75 15.85 0.38
C TYR A 69 9.96 16.87 1.50
N GLY A 70 10.54 16.45 2.64
CA GLY A 70 10.80 17.32 3.79
C GLY A 70 9.51 17.75 4.52
N THR A 71 8.41 17.03 4.35
CA THR A 71 7.12 17.35 4.96
C THR A 71 6.36 16.09 5.35
N MET A 72 5.44 16.21 6.31
CA MET A 72 4.58 15.12 6.76
C MET A 72 3.17 15.66 7.05
N PRO A 73 2.12 15.04 6.46
CA PRO A 73 0.74 15.33 6.83
C PRO A 73 0.46 15.08 8.31
N LYS A 74 -0.48 15.83 8.88
CA LYS A 74 -0.86 15.76 10.30
C LYS A 74 -2.38 15.66 10.45
N GLY A 75 -2.85 15.23 11.61
CA GLY A 75 -4.29 15.15 11.92
C GLY A 75 -4.99 13.92 11.34
N GLY A 76 -6.31 13.81 11.50
CA GLY A 76 -7.07 12.59 11.18
C GLY A 76 -7.11 12.21 9.68
N SER A 77 -6.85 13.16 8.78
CA SER A 77 -6.82 12.96 7.32
C SER A 77 -5.45 12.63 6.76
N TRP A 78 -4.42 12.49 7.61
CA TRP A 78 -3.03 12.34 7.18
C TRP A 78 -2.82 11.23 6.13
N HIS A 79 -3.56 10.11 6.26
CA HIS A 79 -3.50 8.98 5.33
C HIS A 79 -3.86 9.38 3.88
N LYS A 80 -4.89 10.22 3.71
CA LYS A 80 -5.34 10.70 2.40
C LYS A 80 -4.35 11.70 1.81
N GLU A 81 -3.88 12.62 2.65
CA GLU A 81 -2.91 13.64 2.27
C GLU A 81 -1.56 13.03 1.89
N LEU A 82 -1.13 11.98 2.59
CA LEU A 82 0.12 11.27 2.29
C LEU A 82 0.09 10.66 0.89
N LEU A 83 -1.02 10.03 0.53
CA LEU A 83 -1.21 9.49 -0.82
C LEU A 83 -1.24 10.62 -1.86
N GLY A 84 -1.88 11.76 -1.55
CA GLY A 84 -1.86 12.95 -2.41
C GLY A 84 -0.45 13.50 -2.67
N LEU A 85 0.40 13.58 -1.63
CA LEU A 85 1.78 14.04 -1.74
C LEU A 85 2.62 13.17 -2.69
N SER A 86 2.35 11.87 -2.76
CA SER A 86 3.09 10.97 -3.65
C SER A 86 2.86 11.23 -5.15
N PHE A 87 1.76 11.93 -5.49
CA PHE A 87 1.42 12.35 -6.85
C PHE A 87 1.63 13.85 -7.09
N HIS A 88 1.37 14.70 -6.09
CA HIS A 88 1.60 16.14 -6.13
C HIS A 88 2.54 16.56 -4.99
N PRO A 89 3.85 16.36 -5.16
CA PRO A 89 4.83 16.69 -4.14
C PRO A 89 5.13 18.21 -4.11
N PRO A 90 5.88 18.70 -3.11
CA PRO A 90 6.32 20.10 -3.07
C PRO A 90 7.13 20.52 -4.30
N ASN A 91 7.14 21.82 -4.60
CA ASN A 91 7.88 22.38 -5.74
C ASN A 91 9.35 21.92 -5.75
N GLY A 92 9.83 21.52 -6.94
CA GLY A 92 11.19 21.01 -7.13
C GLY A 92 11.40 19.56 -6.69
N LYS A 93 10.34 18.83 -6.34
CA LYS A 93 10.37 17.40 -6.03
C LYS A 93 9.63 16.61 -7.10
N MET A 94 10.07 15.37 -7.33
CA MET A 94 9.44 14.46 -8.27
C MET A 94 8.34 13.63 -7.61
N ALA A 95 7.24 13.39 -8.33
CA ALA A 95 6.21 12.46 -7.90
C ALA A 95 6.76 11.03 -7.91
N VAL A 96 6.36 10.23 -6.92
CA VAL A 96 6.71 8.80 -6.87
C VAL A 96 5.69 7.98 -7.63
N PHE A 97 4.42 8.40 -7.61
CA PHE A 97 3.32 7.71 -8.26
C PHE A 97 2.59 8.64 -9.24
N ASP A 98 2.08 8.06 -10.32
CA ASP A 98 1.17 8.72 -11.24
C ASP A 98 -0.29 8.61 -10.77
N GLN A 99 -1.20 9.25 -11.52
CA GLN A 99 -2.62 9.25 -11.19
C GLN A 99 -3.25 7.85 -11.23
N GLU A 100 -2.75 6.95 -12.07
CA GLU A 100 -3.28 5.59 -12.23
C GLU A 100 -3.03 4.77 -10.96
N ILE A 101 -1.80 4.79 -10.45
CA ILE A 101 -1.43 4.10 -9.20
C ILE A 101 -2.24 4.68 -8.02
N ILE A 102 -2.39 6.00 -7.93
CA ILE A 102 -3.20 6.62 -6.87
C ILE A 102 -4.65 6.15 -6.92
N ALA A 103 -5.25 6.11 -8.11
CA ALA A 103 -6.63 5.68 -8.29
C ALA A 103 -6.82 4.23 -7.84
N ARG A 104 -5.88 3.34 -8.17
CA ARG A 104 -5.89 1.94 -7.77
C ARG A 104 -5.63 1.74 -6.27
N LEU A 105 -4.88 2.64 -5.62
CA LEU A 105 -4.65 2.60 -4.17
C LEU A 105 -5.85 3.09 -3.34
N HIS A 106 -6.76 3.88 -3.91
CA HIS A 106 -7.93 4.41 -3.18
C HIS A 106 -8.85 3.33 -2.59
N PRO A 107 -9.25 2.28 -3.34
CA PRO A 107 -10.01 1.16 -2.78
C PRO A 107 -9.35 0.49 -1.57
N TYR A 108 -8.03 0.28 -1.59
CA TYR A 108 -7.29 -0.32 -0.47
C TYR A 108 -7.27 0.59 0.77
N ARG A 109 -7.10 1.91 0.60
CA ARG A 109 -7.23 2.88 1.70
C ARG A 109 -8.60 2.80 2.36
N ASN A 110 -9.65 2.78 1.53
CA ASN A 110 -11.04 2.73 1.98
C ASN A 110 -11.33 1.40 2.69
N PHE A 111 -10.80 0.29 2.16
CA PHE A 111 -10.88 -1.03 2.78
C PHE A 111 -10.26 -1.02 4.17
N ARG A 112 -9.00 -0.57 4.30
CA ARG A 112 -8.30 -0.44 5.60
C ARG A 112 -9.13 0.33 6.61
N HIS A 113 -9.64 1.51 6.23
CA HIS A 113 -10.41 2.35 7.12
C HIS A 113 -11.63 1.60 7.68
N ARG A 114 -12.40 0.92 6.82
CA ARG A 114 -13.56 0.15 7.23
C ARG A 114 -13.21 -1.09 8.05
N PHE A 115 -12.14 -1.79 7.67
CA PHE A 115 -11.68 -3.00 8.34
C PHE A 115 -11.25 -2.70 9.78
N VAL A 116 -10.48 -1.62 9.99
CA VAL A 116 -10.01 -1.20 11.32
C VAL A 116 -11.16 -0.66 12.19
N SER A 117 -12.20 -0.05 11.60
CA SER A 117 -13.37 0.43 12.35
C SER A 117 -14.28 -0.69 12.90
N GLY A 118 -13.89 -1.96 12.80
CA GLY A 118 -14.65 -3.09 13.35
C GLY A 118 -15.83 -3.53 12.48
N TYR A 119 -16.10 -2.83 11.37
CA TYR A 119 -17.11 -3.20 10.37
C TYR A 119 -16.59 -4.21 9.34
N GLY A 120 -15.51 -4.94 9.69
CA GLY A 120 -14.91 -5.97 8.84
C GLY A 120 -15.92 -7.05 8.40
N PHE A 121 -16.87 -7.40 9.28
CA PHE A 121 -17.95 -8.35 9.00
C PHE A 121 -19.01 -7.82 8.01
N GLN A 122 -19.07 -6.52 7.76
CA GLN A 122 -19.95 -5.90 6.76
C GLN A 122 -19.28 -5.72 5.40
N LEU A 123 -17.98 -6.04 5.29
CA LEU A 123 -17.28 -6.01 4.02
C LEU A 123 -17.83 -7.14 3.16
N LYS A 124 -18.37 -6.79 2.00
CA LYS A 124 -18.83 -7.77 1.02
C LYS A 124 -17.61 -8.58 0.55
N GLY A 125 -17.59 -9.89 0.82
CA GLY A 125 -16.50 -10.78 0.44
C GLY A 125 -16.08 -10.63 -1.04
N GLU A 126 -17.04 -10.44 -1.94
CA GLU A 126 -16.78 -10.14 -3.37
C GLU A 126 -15.84 -8.95 -3.58
N LYS A 127 -16.08 -7.83 -2.89
CA LYS A 127 -15.21 -6.64 -2.97
C LYS A 127 -13.82 -6.88 -2.41
N MET A 128 -13.71 -7.74 -1.40
CA MET A 128 -12.41 -8.12 -0.86
C MET A 128 -11.65 -8.97 -1.87
N LEU A 129 -12.31 -9.92 -2.52
CA LEU A 129 -11.72 -10.77 -3.56
C LEU A 129 -11.26 -9.96 -4.76
N GLU A 130 -12.07 -9.00 -5.23
CA GLU A 130 -11.67 -8.05 -6.29
C GLU A 130 -10.35 -7.34 -5.96
N LEU A 131 -10.18 -6.87 -4.72
CA LEU A 131 -8.93 -6.25 -4.28
C LEU A 131 -7.75 -7.22 -4.20
N ILE A 132 -8.00 -8.48 -3.85
CA ILE A 132 -6.96 -9.52 -3.80
C ILE A 132 -6.50 -9.87 -5.22
N ASP A 133 -7.45 -9.96 -6.16
CA ASP A 133 -7.17 -10.37 -7.53
C ASP A 133 -6.37 -9.31 -8.31
N ASP A 134 -6.57 -8.01 -8.05
CA ASP A 134 -5.77 -6.91 -8.65
C ASP A 134 -4.37 -6.72 -8.01
N LEU A 135 -4.16 -7.29 -6.82
CA LEU A 135 -3.06 -6.88 -5.95
C LEU A 135 -1.67 -7.14 -6.54
N GLN A 136 -1.50 -8.28 -7.21
CA GLN A 136 -0.22 -8.64 -7.81
C GLN A 136 0.16 -7.69 -8.96
N ALA A 137 -0.81 -7.30 -9.79
CA ALA A 137 -0.58 -6.36 -10.88
C ALA A 137 -0.26 -4.97 -10.31
N LEU A 138 -1.06 -4.50 -9.34
CA LEU A 138 -0.84 -3.19 -8.71
C LEU A 138 0.54 -3.11 -8.04
N TRP A 139 0.94 -4.17 -7.34
CA TRP A 139 2.25 -4.20 -6.70
C TRP A 139 3.41 -4.15 -7.70
N ALA A 140 3.28 -4.83 -8.84
CA ALA A 140 4.29 -4.76 -9.89
C ALA A 140 4.44 -3.33 -10.44
N ASP A 141 3.33 -2.63 -10.66
CA ASP A 141 3.34 -1.25 -11.15
C ASP A 141 3.90 -0.27 -10.11
N ILE A 142 3.54 -0.44 -8.83
CA ILE A 142 4.11 0.34 -7.72
C ILE A 142 5.62 0.15 -7.63
N LYS A 143 6.12 -1.09 -7.71
CA LYS A 143 7.56 -1.35 -7.67
C LYS A 143 8.29 -0.70 -8.83
N ARG A 144 7.73 -0.78 -10.04
CA ARG A 144 8.29 -0.12 -11.22
C ARG A 144 8.36 1.39 -11.03
N SER A 145 7.28 2.01 -10.56
CA SER A 145 7.21 3.45 -10.29
C SER A 145 8.24 3.90 -9.23
N ILE A 146 8.43 3.09 -8.18
CA ILE A 146 9.44 3.36 -7.14
C ILE A 146 10.86 3.25 -7.72
N GLU A 147 11.14 2.25 -8.56
CA GLU A 147 12.46 2.10 -9.17
C GLU A 147 12.77 3.26 -10.13
N GLU A 148 11.80 3.64 -10.99
CA GLU A 148 11.93 4.81 -11.86
C GLU A 148 12.14 6.11 -11.08
N PHE A 149 11.54 6.23 -9.89
CA PHE A 149 11.77 7.36 -8.99
C PHE A 149 13.22 7.40 -8.50
N TRP A 150 13.82 6.24 -8.15
CA TRP A 150 15.22 6.16 -7.73
C TRP A 150 16.19 6.45 -8.87
N ASP A 151 15.91 5.99 -10.08
CA ASP A 151 16.76 6.20 -11.25
C ASP A 151 16.87 7.69 -11.63
N LYS A 152 15.85 8.48 -11.30
CA LYS A 152 15.79 9.92 -11.58
C LYS A 152 16.37 10.79 -10.44
N LEU A 153 16.70 10.21 -9.28
CA LEU A 153 17.09 10.92 -8.04
C LEU A 153 18.62 10.99 -7.81
#